data_AF-A0A1I2ZP63-F1
#
_entry.id   AF-A0A1I2ZP63-F1
#
_cell.length_a   1.000
_cell.length_b   1.000
_cell.length_c   1.000
_cell.angle_alpha   90.00
_cell.angle_beta   90.00
_cell.angle_gamma   90.00
#
_symmetry.space_group_name_H-M   'P 1'
#
loop_
_entity.id
_entity.type
_entity.pdbx_description
1 polymer ?
#
loop_
_entity_poly.entity_id
_entity_poly.type
_entity_poly.pdbx_seq_one_letter_code
_entity_poly.pdbx_strand_id
1 'polypeptide(L)'
;MDEPLYYINEAALVIHQNIPVELRKRITLEEIVEIIESMFEYMEEVNIARSSNSIVDISIEVPAHLDEMDMKISIIGKCTSKDIFLSLEDISAVLDAEMRYLEQKGMLDDSEGLGMYSN
;
A
#
# COMPACT_ATOMS: atom_id res chain seq x y z
N MET A 1 9.64 17.04 15.53
CA MET A 1 10.01 15.90 14.68
C MET A 1 9.20 16.08 13.42
N ASP A 2 9.86 16.13 12.26
CA ASP A 2 9.14 16.19 10.99
C ASP A 2 8.44 14.85 10.79
N GLU A 3 7.14 14.88 10.50
CA GLU A 3 6.35 13.69 10.19
C GLU A 3 6.92 13.00 8.94
N PRO A 4 6.96 11.66 8.88
CA PRO A 4 7.42 10.95 7.70
C PRO A 4 6.48 11.25 6.52
N LEU A 5 6.97 11.96 5.50
CA LEU A 5 6.23 12.28 4.29
C LEU A 5 6.28 11.09 3.32
N TYR A 6 5.11 10.64 2.88
CA TYR A 6 4.98 9.62 1.86
C TYR A 6 4.89 10.24 0.47
N TYR A 7 5.79 9.84 -0.44
CA TYR A 7 5.81 10.29 -1.82
C TYR A 7 5.49 9.12 -2.74
N ILE A 8 4.29 9.09 -3.31
CA ILE A 8 3.81 7.97 -4.13
C ILE A 8 4.73 7.64 -5.31
N ASN A 9 5.32 8.66 -5.94
CA ASN A 9 6.25 8.48 -7.05
C ASN A 9 7.57 7.82 -6.59
N GLU A 10 8.04 8.13 -5.37
CA GLU A 10 9.21 7.46 -4.81
C GLU A 10 8.88 6.03 -4.41
N ALA A 11 7.72 5.80 -3.80
CA ALA A 11 7.23 4.48 -3.45
C ALA A 11 7.14 3.59 -4.70
N ALA A 12 6.52 4.08 -5.79
CA ALA A 12 6.39 3.34 -7.04
C ALA A 12 7.74 2.89 -7.62
N LEU A 13 8.77 3.74 -7.56
CA LEU A 13 10.13 3.37 -7.99
C LEU A 13 10.73 2.25 -7.13
N VAL A 14 10.56 2.33 -5.82
CA VAL A 14 11.09 1.32 -4.89
C VAL A 14 10.32 0.00 -5.03
N ILE A 15 9.00 0.05 -5.15
CA ILE A 15 8.15 -1.12 -5.36
C ILE A 15 8.53 -1.83 -6.66
N HIS A 16 8.69 -1.08 -7.76
CA HIS A 16 9.11 -1.66 -9.05
C HIS A 16 10.42 -2.46 -8.95
N GLN A 17 11.34 -2.02 -8.10
CA GLN A 17 12.60 -2.71 -7.84
C GLN A 17 12.46 -3.95 -6.93
N ASN A 18 11.38 -4.06 -6.18
CA ASN A 18 11.15 -5.11 -5.18
C ASN A 18 10.09 -6.15 -5.58
N ILE A 19 9.34 -5.92 -6.66
CA ILE A 19 8.43 -6.92 -7.25
C ILE A 19 9.17 -8.02 -8.04
N PRO A 20 8.53 -9.20 -8.27
CA PRO A 20 9.10 -10.27 -9.09
C PRO A 20 9.52 -9.81 -10.49
N VAL A 21 10.61 -10.38 -11.00
CA VAL A 21 11.19 -10.01 -12.29
C VAL A 21 10.19 -10.15 -13.45
N GLU A 22 9.35 -11.18 -13.43
CA GLU A 22 8.35 -11.40 -14.47
C GLU A 22 7.24 -10.33 -14.46
N LEU A 23 6.85 -9.85 -13.28
CA LEU A 23 5.92 -8.73 -13.16
C LEU A 23 6.58 -7.41 -13.57
N ARG A 24 7.82 -7.18 -13.14
CA ARG A 24 8.59 -5.97 -13.46
C ARG A 24 8.76 -5.69 -14.96
N LYS A 25 8.84 -6.74 -15.77
CA LYS A 25 8.98 -6.63 -17.24
C LYS A 25 7.72 -6.11 -17.93
N ARG A 26 6.55 -6.26 -17.31
CA ARG A 26 5.25 -5.95 -17.91
C ARG A 26 4.53 -4.80 -17.23
N ILE A 27 4.77 -4.58 -15.94
CA ILE A 27 4.16 -3.49 -15.18
C ILE A 27 5.00 -2.22 -15.32
N THR A 28 4.30 -1.11 -15.52
CA THR A 28 4.84 0.24 -15.60
C THR A 28 4.77 0.93 -14.24
N LEU A 29 5.52 2.03 -14.10
CA LEU A 29 5.45 2.84 -12.88
C LEU A 29 4.08 3.51 -12.71
N GLU A 30 3.45 3.92 -13.81
CA GLU A 30 2.10 4.50 -13.80
C GLU A 30 1.08 3.50 -13.26
N GLU A 31 1.14 2.23 -13.71
CA GLU A 31 0.26 1.18 -13.19
C GLU A 31 0.50 0.90 -11.70
N ILE A 32 1.75 0.99 -11.22
CA ILE A 32 2.06 0.85 -9.78
C ILE A 32 1.46 2.01 -8.99
N VAL A 33 1.63 3.26 -9.46
CA VAL A 33 1.01 4.44 -8.84
C VAL A 33 -0.50 4.25 -8.74
N GLU A 34 -1.14 3.82 -9.82
CA GLU A 34 -2.58 3.58 -9.88
C GLU A 34 -3.08 2.52 -8.89
N ILE A 35 -2.30 1.45 -8.67
CA ILE A 35 -2.61 0.42 -7.66
C ILE A 35 -2.54 1.03 -6.25
N ILE A 36 -1.51 1.82 -5.97
CA ILE A 36 -1.30 2.45 -4.66
C ILE A 36 -2.38 3.51 -4.39
N GLU A 37 -2.71 4.35 -5.38
CA GLU A 37 -3.81 5.32 -5.26
C GLU A 37 -5.13 4.59 -4.99
N SER A 38 -5.42 3.54 -5.76
CA SER A 38 -6.63 2.73 -5.56
C SER A 38 -6.70 2.09 -4.17
N MET A 39 -5.55 1.68 -3.63
CA MET A 39 -5.43 1.16 -2.27
C MET A 39 -5.76 2.24 -1.22
N PHE A 40 -5.17 3.44 -1.35
CA PHE A 40 -5.46 4.55 -0.43
C PHE A 40 -6.91 5.04 -0.55
N GLU A 41 -7.46 5.11 -1.75
CA GLU A 41 -8.87 5.45 -1.97
C GLU A 41 -9.78 4.42 -1.31
N TYR A 42 -9.49 3.12 -1.42
CA TYR A 42 -10.26 2.09 -0.72
C TYR A 42 -10.18 2.29 0.80
N MET A 43 -8.98 2.52 1.34
CA MET A 43 -8.80 2.83 2.75
C MET A 43 -9.58 4.08 3.18
N GLU A 44 -9.69 5.10 2.34
CA GLU A 44 -10.52 6.28 2.59
C GLU A 44 -12.02 5.93 2.58
N GLU A 45 -12.48 5.14 1.61
CA GLU A 45 -13.87 4.66 1.49
C GLU A 45 -14.32 3.87 2.73
N VAL A 46 -13.43 3.07 3.31
CA VAL A 46 -13.69 2.33 4.56
C VAL A 46 -13.34 3.11 5.84
N ASN A 47 -13.06 4.41 5.72
CA ASN A 47 -12.75 5.35 6.81
C ASN A 47 -11.49 5.00 7.64
N ILE A 48 -10.52 4.33 7.01
CA ILE A 48 -9.20 4.00 7.58
C ILE A 48 -8.19 5.13 7.31
N ALA A 49 -8.19 5.71 6.11
CA ALA A 49 -7.33 6.83 5.74
C ALA A 49 -8.12 8.16 5.70
N ARG A 50 -7.49 9.28 6.11
CA ARG A 50 -8.12 10.61 6.09
C ARG A 50 -8.04 11.34 4.74
N SER A 51 -7.15 10.89 3.83
CA SER A 51 -6.92 11.54 2.53
C SER A 51 -5.97 10.70 1.67
N SER A 52 -6.25 10.61 0.37
CA SER A 52 -5.37 10.02 -0.66
C SER A 52 -3.98 10.65 -0.79
N ASN A 53 -3.76 11.84 -0.21
CA ASN A 53 -2.50 12.60 -0.31
C ASN A 53 -1.72 12.68 1.01
N SER A 54 -2.18 12.02 2.07
CA SER A 54 -1.60 12.17 3.41
C SER A 54 -1.77 10.89 4.22
N ILE A 55 -0.66 10.15 4.41
CA ILE A 55 -0.54 9.04 5.37
C ILE A 55 -0.51 9.55 6.83
N VAL A 56 -0.74 10.84 7.06
CA VAL A 56 -0.83 11.42 8.41
C VAL A 56 -2.13 10.92 9.05
N ASP A 57 -2.00 10.05 10.06
CA ASP A 57 -3.03 9.27 10.78
C ASP A 57 -3.43 7.91 10.18
N ILE A 58 -2.51 7.12 9.59
CA ILE A 58 -2.65 5.67 9.83
C ILE A 58 -2.17 5.45 11.27
N SER A 59 -3.04 5.69 12.25
CA SER A 59 -2.88 5.02 13.54
C SER A 59 -3.13 3.55 13.24
N ILE A 60 -2.03 2.80 13.01
CA ILE A 60 -2.03 1.41 12.57
C ILE A 60 -2.51 0.54 13.74
N GLU A 61 -3.79 0.59 14.02
CA GLU A 61 -4.51 -0.65 13.94
C GLU A 61 -4.96 -0.69 12.48
N VAL A 62 -4.22 -1.36 11.57
CA VAL A 62 -4.87 -1.88 10.36
C VAL A 62 -6.07 -2.62 10.93
N PRO A 63 -7.31 -2.13 10.75
CA PRO A 63 -8.40 -2.66 11.53
C PRO A 63 -8.44 -4.16 11.26
N ALA A 64 -8.72 -4.97 12.27
CA ALA A 64 -8.99 -6.41 12.09
C ALA A 64 -10.18 -6.71 11.13
N HIS A 65 -10.68 -5.68 10.43
CA HIS A 65 -11.76 -5.63 9.47
C HIS A 65 -11.32 -5.19 8.06
N LEU A 66 -10.02 -4.95 7.79
CA LEU A 66 -9.56 -4.77 6.41
C LEU A 66 -9.63 -6.14 5.70
N ASP A 67 -10.69 -6.35 4.93
CA ASP A 67 -10.76 -7.51 4.05
C ASP A 67 -9.82 -7.27 2.85
N GLU A 68 -8.66 -7.92 2.90
CA GLU A 68 -7.66 -7.85 1.83
C GLU A 68 -8.21 -8.30 0.48
N MET A 69 -9.17 -9.23 0.46
CA MET A 69 -9.77 -9.72 -0.78
C MET A 69 -10.67 -8.66 -1.39
N ASP A 70 -11.52 -8.01 -0.59
CA ASP A 70 -12.38 -6.92 -1.06
C ASP A 70 -11.57 -5.73 -1.56
N MET A 71 -10.48 -5.38 -0.86
CA MET A 71 -9.54 -4.35 -1.32
C MET A 71 -8.93 -4.71 -2.68
N LYS A 72 -8.42 -5.94 -2.84
CA LYS A 72 -7.83 -6.41 -4.10
C LYS A 72 -8.85 -6.41 -5.24
N ILE A 73 -10.10 -6.81 -4.97
CA ILE A 73 -11.19 -6.75 -5.96
C ILE A 73 -11.50 -5.29 -6.35
N SER A 74 -11.53 -4.38 -5.38
CA SER A 74 -11.73 -2.95 -5.64
C SER A 74 -10.63 -2.38 -6.54
N ILE A 75 -9.37 -2.67 -6.23
CA ILE A 75 -8.20 -2.28 -7.05
C ILE A 75 -8.33 -2.84 -8.47
N ILE A 76 -8.67 -4.13 -8.62
CA ILE A 76 -8.89 -4.73 -9.96
C ILE A 76 -9.96 -3.95 -10.73
N GLY A 77 -11.09 -3.63 -10.08
CA GLY A 77 -12.17 -2.87 -10.71
C GLY A 77 -11.70 -1.50 -11.21
N LYS A 78 -10.95 -0.77 -10.38
CA LYS A 78 -10.41 0.55 -10.73
C LYS A 78 -9.36 0.47 -11.84
N CYS A 79 -8.40 -0.46 -11.75
CA CYS A 79 -7.41 -0.69 -12.80
C CYS A 79 -8.06 -1.09 -14.14
N THR A 80 -9.05 -1.98 -14.11
CA THR A 80 -9.77 -2.42 -15.31
C THR A 80 -10.48 -1.25 -16.00
N SER A 81 -11.02 -0.29 -15.24
CA SER A 81 -11.66 0.91 -15.80
C SER A 81 -10.70 1.84 -16.54
N LYS A 82 -9.39 1.68 -16.30
CA LYS A 82 -8.29 2.42 -16.93
C LYS A 82 -7.51 1.59 -17.97
N ASP A 83 -8.09 0.48 -18.45
CA ASP A 83 -7.47 -0.48 -19.37
C ASP A 83 -6.19 -1.15 -18.82
N ILE A 84 -6.04 -1.23 -17.49
CA ILE A 84 -4.94 -1.92 -16.81
C ILE A 84 -5.42 -3.32 -16.39
N PHE A 85 -4.84 -4.35 -17.00
CA PHE A 85 -5.22 -5.75 -16.78
C PHE A 85 -4.16 -6.49 -15.97
N LEU A 86 -4.39 -6.58 -14.66
CA LEU A 86 -3.51 -7.27 -13.72
C LEU A 86 -4.26 -8.38 -13.00
N SER A 87 -3.55 -9.47 -12.70
CA SER A 87 -4.09 -10.57 -11.92
C SER A 87 -4.09 -10.26 -10.42
N LEU A 88 -4.83 -11.05 -9.64
CA LEU A 88 -4.80 -10.97 -8.17
C LEU A 88 -3.39 -11.19 -7.60
N GLU A 89 -2.59 -12.05 -8.23
CA GLU A 89 -1.21 -12.33 -7.84
C GLU A 89 -0.33 -11.10 -8.06
N ASP A 90 -0.58 -10.36 -9.14
CA ASP A 90 0.20 -9.17 -9.51
C ASP A 90 -0.05 -8.04 -8.54
N ILE A 91 -1.32 -7.81 -8.23
CA ILE A 91 -1.72 -6.80 -7.24
C ILE A 91 -1.18 -7.19 -5.87
N SER A 92 -1.28 -8.46 -5.48
CA SER A 92 -0.69 -8.91 -4.21
C SER A 92 0.82 -8.65 -4.16
N ALA A 93 1.55 -8.92 -5.24
CA ALA A 93 2.99 -8.66 -5.29
C ALA A 93 3.34 -7.16 -5.16
N VAL A 94 2.52 -6.27 -5.75
CA VAL A 94 2.68 -4.82 -5.62
C VAL A 94 2.39 -4.37 -4.19
N LEU A 95 1.30 -4.83 -3.59
CA LEU A 95 0.90 -4.48 -2.23
C LEU A 95 1.91 -5.01 -1.18
N ASP A 96 2.41 -6.23 -1.35
CA ASP A 96 3.44 -6.80 -0.46
C ASP A 96 4.74 -6.00 -0.51
N ALA A 97 5.12 -5.52 -1.69
CA ALA A 97 6.29 -4.67 -1.87
C ALA A 97 6.07 -3.27 -1.28
N GLU A 98 4.85 -2.75 -1.33
CA GLU A 98 4.46 -1.48 -0.71
C GLU A 98 4.50 -1.57 0.82
N MET A 99 3.93 -2.63 1.41
CA MET A 99 4.00 -2.83 2.87
C MET A 99 5.45 -2.85 3.37
N ARG A 100 6.34 -3.55 2.68
CA ARG A 100 7.78 -3.54 3.01
C ARG A 100 8.41 -2.16 2.88
N TYR A 101 7.98 -1.36 1.90
CA TYR A 101 8.47 0.01 1.75
C TYR A 101 8.04 0.88 2.93
N LEU A 102 6.78 0.78 3.35
CA LEU A 102 6.25 1.50 4.51
C LEU A 102 6.94 1.07 5.82
N GLU A 103 7.20 -0.23 6.02
CA GLU A 103 8.01 -0.77 7.12
C GLU A 103 9.42 -0.15 7.15
N GLN A 104 10.12 -0.14 6.00
CA GLN A 104 11.48 0.41 5.90
C GLN A 104 11.54 1.91 6.19
N LYS A 105 10.48 2.65 5.85
CA LYS A 105 10.38 4.08 6.13
C LYS A 105 9.99 4.38 7.58
N GLY A 106 9.74 3.36 8.40
CA GLY A 106 9.22 3.51 9.76
C GLY A 106 7.83 4.16 9.77
N MET A 107 7.09 4.02 8.65
CA MET A 107 5.71 4.47 8.53
C MET A 107 4.74 3.41 9.03
N LEU A 108 5.18 2.15 9.08
CA LEU A 108 4.53 1.10 9.84
C LEU A 108 5.22 0.96 11.19
N ASP A 109 4.47 1.24 12.26
CA ASP A 109 5.00 1.18 13.62
C ASP A 109 4.95 -0.27 14.12
N ASP A 110 6.08 -0.97 14.04
CA ASP A 110 6.30 -2.24 14.76
C ASP A 110 6.52 -2.01 16.27
N SER A 111 6.21 -0.83 16.82
CA SER A 111 6.33 -0.54 18.26
C SER A 111 5.19 -1.11 19.13
N GLU A 112 4.68 -2.28 18.79
CA GLU A 112 4.10 -3.24 19.75
C GLU A 112 5.09 -4.39 20.07
N GLY A 113 6.37 -4.07 20.22
CA GLY A 113 7.36 -5.10 20.54
C GLY A 113 8.64 -4.59 21.18
N LEU A 114 8.55 -3.99 22.39
CA LEU A 114 9.46 -4.20 23.54
C LEU A 114 9.28 -3.11 24.61
N GLY A 115 8.53 -3.42 25.68
CA GLY A 115 8.84 -2.88 27.01
C GLY A 115 7.74 -2.23 27.84
N MET A 116 6.57 -2.85 28.01
CA MET A 116 5.69 -2.59 29.17
C MET A 116 4.96 -3.86 29.63
N TYR A 117 5.73 -4.89 30.01
CA TYR A 117 5.29 -5.81 31.06
C TYR A 117 6.27 -5.66 32.22
N SER A 118 5.98 -4.70 33.10
CA SER A 118 6.53 -4.69 34.45
C SER A 118 5.89 -5.82 35.23
N ASN A 119 6.71 -6.77 35.69
CA ASN A 119 6.56 -7.43 36.99
C ASN A 119 7.95 -7.76 37.52
#